data_AF-A0A419ZWS7-F1
#
_entry.id   AF-A0A419ZWS7-F1
#
_cell.length_a   1.000
_cell.length_b   1.000
_cell.length_c   1.000
_cell.angle_alpha   90.00
_cell.angle_beta   90.00
_cell.angle_gamma   90.00
#
_symmetry.space_group_name_H-M   'P 1'
#
loop_
_entity.id
_entity.type
_entity.pdbx_description
1 polymer ?
#
loop_
_entity_poly.entity_id
_entity_poly.type
_entity_poly.pdbx_seq_one_letter_code
_entity_poly.pdbx_strand_id
1 'polypeptide(L)'
;MKPVNNKADGMVPNRPTPEGYKLGSVLAKLSDRGERILLAEDGEAPRRCASCAFKGGTFPNGCPETVLDALKCAAEGIRFTCHHSKPLDSSKGYSEPCAGWVHSRVTVVRMGGLPAEVAELIAQHKIEDGKRR
;
A
#
# COMPACT_ATOMS: atom_id res chain seq x y z
N MET A 1 28.64 -19.34 -9.20
CA MET A 1 27.19 -19.42 -8.90
C MET A 1 26.45 -18.82 -10.09
N LYS A 2 25.73 -19.62 -10.89
CA LYS A 2 25.01 -19.10 -12.07
C LYS A 2 23.72 -18.40 -11.61
N PRO A 3 23.33 -17.26 -12.20
CA PRO A 3 22.07 -16.61 -11.85
C PRO A 3 20.90 -17.49 -12.27
N VAL A 4 20.01 -17.78 -11.32
CA VAL A 4 18.77 -18.52 -11.59
C VAL A 4 17.82 -17.56 -12.28
N ASN A 5 17.53 -17.85 -13.55
CA ASN A 5 16.67 -17.02 -14.38
C ASN A 5 15.20 -17.30 -14.05
N ASN A 6 14.72 -16.73 -12.94
CA ASN A 6 13.31 -16.80 -12.56
C ASN A 6 12.51 -15.81 -13.40
N LYS A 7 12.23 -16.16 -14.65
CA LYS A 7 11.15 -15.51 -15.41
C LYS A 7 9.82 -16.06 -14.92
N ALA A 8 9.32 -15.53 -13.80
CA ALA A 8 7.93 -15.67 -13.42
C ALA A 8 7.13 -14.54 -14.07
N ASP A 9 6.38 -14.86 -15.14
CA ASP A 9 5.04 -14.35 -15.43
C ASP A 9 4.81 -12.83 -15.36
N GLY A 10 5.75 -12.02 -15.85
CA GLY A 10 5.55 -10.57 -16.00
C GLY A 10 5.50 -9.76 -14.70
N MET A 11 5.85 -10.35 -13.55
CA MET A 11 5.96 -9.61 -12.29
C MET A 11 7.34 -8.97 -12.14
N VAL A 12 7.37 -7.71 -11.71
CA VAL A 12 8.62 -6.99 -11.43
C VAL A 12 9.13 -7.41 -10.04
N PRO A 13 10.40 -7.82 -9.90
CA PRO A 13 10.96 -8.18 -8.59
C PRO A 13 10.96 -7.00 -7.62
N ASN A 14 10.48 -7.23 -6.41
CA ASN A 14 10.58 -6.29 -5.29
C ASN A 14 12.05 -5.92 -5.01
N ARG A 15 12.36 -4.62 -4.95
CA ARG A 15 13.69 -4.07 -4.68
C ARG A 15 13.65 -3.10 -3.50
N PRO A 16 13.99 -3.57 -2.27
CA PRO A 16 13.94 -2.71 -1.12
C PRO A 16 15.11 -1.71 -1.10
N THR A 17 14.86 -0.50 -0.60
CA THR A 17 15.87 0.54 -0.41
C THR A 17 15.73 1.21 0.95
N PRO A 18 16.75 1.90 1.48
CA PRO A 18 16.62 2.68 2.71
C PRO A 18 15.48 3.71 2.64
N GLU A 19 15.33 4.39 1.50
CA GLU A 19 14.25 5.34 1.24
C GLU A 19 12.89 4.66 1.21
N GLY A 20 12.81 3.47 0.60
CA GLY A 20 11.60 2.67 0.58
C GLY A 20 11.17 2.24 1.97
N TYR A 21 12.08 1.87 2.88
CA TYR A 21 11.73 1.62 4.28
C TYR A 21 11.27 2.88 5.04
N LYS A 22 11.87 4.05 4.76
CA LYS A 22 11.40 5.32 5.35
C LYS A 22 9.95 5.59 4.92
N LEU A 23 9.66 5.47 3.63
CA LEU A 23 8.31 5.62 3.10
C LEU A 23 7.36 4.54 3.66
N GLY A 24 7.81 3.29 3.69
CA GLY A 24 7.07 2.15 4.22
C GLY A 24 6.70 2.30 5.68
N SER A 25 7.54 2.97 6.48
CA SER A 25 7.23 3.28 7.87
C SER A 25 5.99 4.18 8.02
N VAL A 26 5.76 5.08 7.06
CA VAL A 26 4.58 5.95 7.04
C VAL A 26 3.33 5.12 6.70
N LEU A 27 3.42 4.27 5.68
CA LEU A 27 2.34 3.35 5.30
C LEU A 27 1.95 2.39 6.43
N ALA A 28 2.95 1.87 7.15
CA ALA A 28 2.74 1.01 8.31
C ALA A 28 2.02 1.75 9.43
N LYS A 29 2.47 2.97 9.79
CA LYS A 29 1.81 3.80 10.81
C LYS A 29 0.35 4.13 10.47
N LEU A 30 0.06 4.43 9.20
CA LEU A 30 -1.31 4.62 8.72
C LEU A 30 -2.17 3.38 8.97
N SER A 31 -1.62 2.20 8.71
CA SER A 31 -2.33 0.92 8.87
C SER A 31 -2.46 0.50 10.33
N ASP A 32 -1.44 0.72 11.15
CA ASP A 32 -1.48 0.42 12.58
C ASP A 32 -2.50 1.31 13.31
N ARG A 33 -2.63 2.58 12.90
CA ARG A 33 -3.67 3.46 13.41
C ARG A 33 -5.08 2.93 13.09
N GLY A 34 -5.30 2.49 11.86
CA GLY A 34 -6.61 1.99 11.43
C GLY A 34 -6.99 0.69 12.11
N GLU A 35 -6.01 -0.19 12.32
CA GLU A 35 -6.18 -1.41 13.11
C GLU A 35 -6.64 -1.10 14.53
N ARG A 36 -6.02 -0.12 15.20
CA ARG A 36 -6.44 0.30 16.54
C ARG A 36 -7.86 0.86 16.56
N ILE A 37 -8.26 1.59 15.52
CA ILE A 37 -9.64 2.11 15.40
C ILE A 37 -10.62 0.95 15.30
N LEU A 38 -10.38 0.00 14.38
CA LEU A 38 -11.24 -1.18 14.21
C LEU A 38 -11.33 -2.01 15.49
N LEU A 39 -10.20 -2.27 16.15
CA LEU A 39 -10.19 -3.00 17.42
C LEU A 39 -10.96 -2.27 18.53
N ALA A 40 -10.96 -0.94 18.54
CA ALA A 40 -11.67 -0.15 19.55
C ALA A 40 -13.17 -0.05 19.27
N GLU A 41 -13.58 0.02 18.00
CA GLU A 41 -14.98 0.19 17.60
C GLU A 41 -15.71 -1.15 17.45
N ASP A 42 -15.08 -2.13 16.79
CA ASP A 42 -15.71 -3.39 16.39
C ASP A 42 -15.23 -4.59 17.21
N GLY A 43 -14.17 -4.42 18.01
CA GLY A 43 -13.54 -5.51 18.77
C GLY A 43 -12.73 -6.49 17.92
N GLU A 44 -12.71 -6.32 16.59
CA GLU A 44 -11.98 -7.15 15.65
C GLU A 44 -11.34 -6.32 14.53
N ALA A 45 -10.25 -6.84 13.96
CA ALA A 45 -9.61 -6.26 12.77
C ALA A 45 -9.04 -7.39 11.88
N PRO A 46 -9.17 -7.29 10.55
CA PRO A 46 -8.66 -8.32 9.66
C PRO A 46 -7.13 -8.44 9.75
N ARG A 47 -6.60 -9.67 9.77
CA ARG A 47 -5.16 -9.88 9.95
C ARG A 47 -4.36 -9.59 8.68
N ARG A 48 -3.30 -8.79 8.81
CA ARG A 48 -2.28 -8.60 7.75
C ARG A 48 -1.44 -9.87 7.58
N CYS A 49 -1.10 -10.22 6.33
CA CYS A 49 -0.19 -11.35 6.07
C CYS A 49 1.23 -11.08 6.57
N ALA A 50 2.03 -12.13 6.73
CA ALA A 50 3.40 -12.03 7.27
C ALA A 50 4.32 -11.13 6.42
N SER A 51 4.16 -11.18 5.10
CA SER A 51 4.88 -10.42 4.08
C SER A 51 4.13 -9.15 3.65
N CYS A 52 3.28 -8.57 4.49
CA CYS A 52 2.44 -7.44 4.08
C CYS A 52 3.24 -6.15 3.88
N ALA A 53 3.06 -5.49 2.73
CA ALA A 53 3.65 -4.16 2.45
C ALA A 53 3.19 -3.07 3.43
N PHE A 54 2.05 -3.25 4.09
CA PHE A 54 1.51 -2.36 5.11
C PHE A 54 2.00 -2.70 6.53
N LYS A 55 2.92 -3.66 6.67
CA LYS A 55 3.55 -4.02 7.95
C LYS A 55 5.00 -3.56 7.95
N GLY A 56 5.37 -2.77 8.96
CA GLY A 56 6.71 -2.20 9.09
C GLY A 56 7.82 -3.25 9.06
N GLY A 57 8.89 -2.97 8.31
CA GLY A 57 10.10 -3.80 8.29
C GLY A 57 10.01 -5.09 7.46
N THR A 58 8.89 -5.36 6.80
CA THR A 58 8.82 -6.47 5.84
C THR A 58 9.56 -6.12 4.54
N PHE A 59 10.01 -7.14 3.80
CA PHE A 59 10.68 -6.94 2.51
C PHE A 59 9.90 -6.04 1.54
N PRO A 60 8.60 -6.26 1.27
CA PRO A 60 7.84 -5.37 0.39
C PRO A 60 7.55 -3.99 0.99
N ASN A 61 7.53 -3.84 2.33
CA ASN A 61 7.44 -2.52 2.96
C ASN A 61 8.71 -1.68 2.76
N GLY A 62 9.84 -2.30 2.39
CA GLY A 62 11.05 -1.60 1.99
C GLY A 62 11.09 -1.19 0.51
N CYS A 63 10.14 -1.62 -0.32
CA CYS A 63 10.21 -1.46 -1.77
C CYS A 63 9.46 -0.19 -2.23
N PRO A 64 10.13 0.84 -2.78
CA PRO A 64 9.50 2.11 -3.11
C PRO A 64 8.28 1.99 -4.03
N GLU A 65 8.39 1.21 -5.12
CA GLU A 65 7.30 1.01 -6.09
C GLU A 65 6.05 0.42 -5.41
N THR A 66 6.22 -0.70 -4.72
CA THR A 66 5.15 -1.38 -3.97
C THR A 66 4.51 -0.47 -2.92
N VAL A 67 5.32 0.29 -2.17
CA VAL A 67 4.81 1.18 -1.13
C VAL A 67 4.09 2.39 -1.73
N LEU A 68 4.58 2.98 -2.82
CA LEU A 68 3.93 4.09 -3.50
C LEU A 68 2.58 3.67 -4.11
N ASP A 69 2.54 2.51 -4.76
CA ASP A 69 1.29 1.95 -5.30
C ASP A 69 0.28 1.69 -4.18
N ALA A 70 0.71 1.07 -3.08
CA ALA A 70 -0.12 0.82 -1.92
C ALA A 70 -0.64 2.12 -1.28
N LEU A 71 0.22 3.15 -1.16
CA LEU A 71 -0.13 4.44 -0.61
C LEU A 71 -1.12 5.20 -1.52
N LYS A 72 -0.90 5.19 -2.83
CA LYS A 72 -1.82 5.76 -3.82
C LYS A 72 -3.19 5.09 -3.74
N CYS A 73 -3.23 3.76 -3.73
CA CYS A 73 -4.47 3.01 -3.58
C CYS A 73 -5.21 3.34 -2.26
N ALA A 74 -4.47 3.48 -1.16
CA ALA A 74 -5.03 3.89 0.12
C ALA A 74 -5.57 5.33 0.09
N ALA A 75 -4.86 6.27 -0.53
CA ALA A 75 -5.27 7.66 -0.64
C ALA A 75 -6.53 7.82 -1.52
N GLU A 76 -6.52 7.20 -2.71
CA GLU A 76 -7.56 7.34 -3.73
C GLU A 76 -8.76 6.40 -3.49
N GLY A 77 -8.69 5.50 -2.51
CA GLY A 77 -9.75 4.52 -2.26
C GLY A 77 -9.83 3.42 -3.33
N ILE A 78 -8.82 3.30 -4.19
CA ILE A 78 -8.70 2.20 -5.15
C ILE A 78 -8.35 0.92 -4.39
N ARG A 79 -9.07 -0.17 -4.68
CA ARG A 79 -8.88 -1.46 -3.99
C ARG A 79 -7.48 -2.01 -4.24
N PHE A 80 -6.72 -2.22 -3.16
CA PHE A 80 -5.45 -2.96 -3.20
C PHE A 80 -5.69 -4.41 -2.74
N THR A 81 -5.30 -5.38 -3.56
CA THR A 81 -5.62 -6.81 -3.32
C THR A 81 -4.51 -7.54 -2.58
N CYS A 82 -4.86 -8.56 -1.79
CA CYS A 82 -3.90 -9.34 -1.03
C CYS A 82 -3.24 -10.44 -1.89
N HIS A 83 -1.91 -10.42 -2.02
CA HIS A 83 -1.17 -11.43 -2.78
C HIS A 83 -1.17 -12.85 -2.19
N HIS A 84 -1.72 -13.04 -0.98
CA HIS A 84 -1.94 -14.36 -0.38
C HIS A 84 -3.36 -14.91 -0.60
N SER A 85 -4.25 -14.12 -1.20
CA SER A 85 -5.60 -14.59 -1.50
C SER A 85 -5.62 -15.48 -2.75
N LYS A 86 -6.74 -16.18 -3.00
CA LYS A 86 -6.86 -17.00 -4.21
C LYS A 86 -6.78 -16.09 -5.44
N PRO A 87 -5.97 -16.46 -6.46
CA PRO A 87 -6.03 -15.79 -7.75
C PRO A 87 -7.44 -15.95 -8.33
N LEU A 88 -7.99 -14.90 -8.95
CA LEU A 88 -9.28 -15.04 -9.66
C LEU A 88 -9.11 -15.83 -10.97
N ASP A 89 -7.94 -15.73 -11.58
CA ASP A 89 -7.43 -16.52 -12.72
C ASP A 89 -5.89 -16.36 -12.75
N SER A 90 -5.18 -17.27 -13.41
CA SER A 90 -3.74 -17.21 -13.70
C SER A 90 -3.27 -15.89 -14.34
N SER A 91 -4.20 -15.13 -14.94
CA SER A 91 -3.94 -13.82 -15.55
C SER A 91 -4.58 -12.62 -14.83
N LYS A 92 -5.42 -12.84 -13.81
CA LYS A 92 -6.29 -11.80 -13.24
C LYS A 92 -6.20 -11.71 -11.73
N GLY A 93 -5.10 -11.15 -11.23
CA GLY A 93 -5.00 -10.59 -9.88
C GLY A 93 -5.53 -11.46 -8.73
N TYR A 94 -5.85 -10.83 -7.62
CA TYR A 94 -6.19 -11.47 -6.35
C TYR A 94 -7.61 -11.08 -5.92
N SER A 95 -8.38 -12.00 -5.33
CA SER A 95 -9.81 -11.78 -5.07
C SER A 95 -10.10 -10.87 -3.87
N GLU A 96 -9.29 -10.98 -2.83
CA GLU A 96 -9.57 -10.37 -1.53
C GLU A 96 -8.85 -9.03 -1.35
N PRO A 97 -9.49 -8.06 -0.66
CA PRO A 97 -8.82 -6.83 -0.29
C PRO A 97 -7.69 -7.12 0.69
N CYS A 98 -6.59 -6.40 0.57
CA CYS A 98 -5.51 -6.47 1.55
C CYS A 98 -5.98 -5.89 2.89
N ALA A 99 -5.84 -6.66 3.98
CA ALA A 99 -6.18 -6.18 5.32
C ALA A 99 -5.43 -4.88 5.70
N GLY A 100 -4.17 -4.77 5.29
CA GLY A 100 -3.38 -3.54 5.49
C GLY A 100 -3.97 -2.33 4.78
N TRP A 101 -4.44 -2.52 3.55
CA TRP A 101 -5.17 -1.49 2.81
C TRP A 101 -6.47 -1.11 3.52
N VAL A 102 -7.27 -2.09 3.96
CA VAL A 102 -8.50 -1.84 4.73
C VAL A 102 -8.21 -0.97 5.95
N HIS A 103 -7.18 -1.32 6.74
CA HIS A 103 -6.82 -0.54 7.92
C HIS A 103 -6.37 0.88 7.54
N SER A 104 -5.50 1.02 6.54
CA SER A 104 -5.05 2.35 6.08
C SER A 104 -6.23 3.21 5.61
N ARG A 105 -7.24 2.63 4.97
CA ARG A 105 -8.47 3.31 4.53
C ARG A 105 -9.31 3.80 5.69
N VAL A 106 -9.45 3.01 6.75
CA VAL A 106 -10.12 3.46 7.98
C VAL A 106 -9.45 4.74 8.49
N THR A 107 -8.11 4.77 8.56
CA THR A 107 -7.39 5.98 8.97
C THR A 107 -7.65 7.16 8.05
N VAL A 108 -7.51 6.99 6.73
CA VAL A 108 -7.67 8.08 5.75
C VAL A 108 -9.09 8.65 5.79
N VAL A 109 -10.12 7.80 5.86
CA VAL A 109 -11.52 8.23 5.92
C VAL A 109 -11.83 8.94 7.24
N ARG A 110 -11.37 8.39 8.37
CA ARG A 110 -11.62 8.96 9.71
C ARG A 110 -10.87 10.27 9.95
N MET A 111 -9.77 10.50 9.24
CA MET A 111 -9.07 11.78 9.25
C MET A 111 -9.69 12.84 8.31
N GLY A 112 -10.80 12.53 7.65
CA GLY A 112 -11.49 13.47 6.76
C GLY A 112 -10.86 13.62 5.37
N GLY A 113 -10.02 12.67 4.96
CA GLY A 113 -9.18 12.79 3.75
C GLY A 113 -7.77 13.29 4.07
N LEU A 114 -7.07 13.84 3.07
CA LEU A 114 -5.84 14.59 3.34
C LEU A 114 -6.20 15.82 4.19
N PRO A 115 -5.37 16.22 5.16
CA PRO A 115 -5.56 17.48 5.87
C PRO A 115 -5.76 18.62 4.86
N ALA A 116 -6.70 19.54 5.12
CA ALA A 116 -7.05 20.61 4.19
C ALA A 116 -5.81 21.39 3.70
N GLU A 117 -4.86 21.65 4.61
CA GLU A 117 -3.57 22.29 4.33
C GLU A 117 -2.74 21.54 3.28
N VAL A 118 -2.76 20.20 3.31
CA VAL A 118 -2.04 19.35 2.34
C VAL A 118 -2.78 19.30 1.01
N ALA A 119 -4.12 19.25 1.04
CA ALA A 119 -4.93 19.32 -0.17
C ALA A 119 -4.76 20.66 -0.90
N GLU A 120 -4.67 21.77 -0.16
CA GLU A 120 -4.38 23.10 -0.67
C GLU A 120 -2.97 23.21 -1.25
N LEU A 121 -1.96 22.66 -0.57
CA LEU A 121 -0.59 22.60 -1.11
C LEU A 121 -0.52 21.85 -2.43
N ILE A 122 -1.22 20.72 -2.57
CA ILE A 122 -1.31 19.97 -3.84
C ILE A 122 -2.03 20.80 -4.92
N ALA A 123 -3.12 21.49 -4.57
CA ALA A 123 -3.83 22.37 -5.50
C ALA A 123 -2.99 23.57 -5.96
N GLN A 124 -2.11 24.09 -5.09
CA GLN A 124 -1.18 25.17 -5.39
C GLN A 124 -0.01 24.69 -6.27
N HIS A 125 0.46 23.46 -6.07
CA HIS A 125 1.51 22.84 -6.88
C HIS A 125 0.94 22.16 -8.12
N LYS A 126 0.16 22.87 -8.95
CA LYS A 126 -0.23 22.38 -10.28
C LYS A 126 0.99 21.74 -10.94
N ILE A 127 1.09 20.40 -10.89
CA ILE A 127 1.85 19.67 -11.88
C ILE A 127 0.99 19.89 -13.11
N GLU A 128 1.31 20.96 -13.84
CA GLU A 128 0.84 21.09 -15.21
C GLU A 128 1.13 19.74 -15.84
N ASP A 129 0.08 19.07 -16.34
CA ASP A 129 0.21 17.83 -17.11
C ASP A 129 1.27 18.09 -18.18
N GLY A 130 2.50 17.72 -17.85
CA GLY A 130 3.64 17.88 -18.70
C GLY A 130 3.33 17.02 -19.90
N LYS A 131 3.07 17.66 -21.04
CA LYS A 131 3.03 17.03 -22.35
C LYS A 131 4.01 15.87 -22.36
N ARG A 132 3.50 14.64 -22.48
CA ARG A 132 4.27 13.51 -22.95
C ARG A 132 5.02 13.98 -24.21
N ARG A 133 6.34 14.15 -24.07
CA ARG A 133 7.29 14.20 -25.18
C ARG A 133 7.97 12.85 -25.23
#